data_AF-W5LJ19-F1
#
_entry.id   AF-W5LJ19-F1
#
_cell.length_a   1.000
_cell.length_b   1.000
_cell.length_c   1.000
_cell.angle_alpha   90.00
_cell.angle_beta   90.00
_cell.angle_gamma   90.00
#
_symmetry.space_group_name_H-M   'P 1'
#
loop_
_entity.id
_entity.type
_entity.pdbx_description
1 polymer ?
#
loop_
_entity_poly.entity_id
_entity_poly.type
_entity_poly.pdbx_seq_one_letter_code
_entity_poly.pdbx_strand_id
1 'polypeptide(L)'
;MDDLNGTIDPTCLQEPPLAIDAINQLDMFGVALYAILTFMATVSLILYLEECVYIYKKVPFPKKTTIIWVNGAAPVIATMSCLGMWIPRSTMFTDMTSNSYFAVVIYKVLILLLEECGGEDAFLKFSANKSFMISTGPCCCCCRCLPRVPVTRRMLFWLKVGSLQYAILKTVLSIFSIVLWANGNFDLADVSAIWINPFIGVLTLTALWPVGIMFMFIRGSLRSIKMVPKYAMYQLVLILSQLQSAVISILSLDGTIACSPPFSSIARGSMISQQVMIVEMFIITLVTRMLYRRTYEPIRLDSYENDNELNAKIILTSKMNVV
;
A
#
# COMPACT_ATOMS: atom_id res chain seq x y z
N MET A 1 -11.48 35.88 33.80
CA MET A 1 -10.83 36.70 32.76
C MET A 1 -9.44 36.96 33.26
N ASP A 2 -8.56 35.98 33.12
CA ASP A 2 -7.11 36.00 33.30
C ASP A 2 -6.63 34.58 32.95
N ASP A 3 -5.46 34.45 32.32
CA ASP A 3 -4.78 33.19 31.88
C ASP A 3 -5.09 32.63 30.48
N LEU A 4 -5.07 33.47 29.44
CA LEU A 4 -4.84 32.99 28.06
C LEU A 4 -3.86 33.89 27.29
N ASN A 5 -2.73 34.22 27.92
CA ASN A 5 -1.60 34.88 27.26
C ASN A 5 -0.35 33.98 27.36
N GLY A 6 -0.50 32.72 26.93
CA GLY A 6 0.65 31.86 26.66
C GLY A 6 1.29 32.33 25.36
N THR A 7 2.34 33.14 25.47
CA THR A 7 3.28 33.42 24.38
C THR A 7 3.72 32.09 23.79
N ILE A 8 3.18 31.73 22.62
CA ILE A 8 3.64 30.60 21.82
C ILE A 8 5.12 30.89 21.52
N ASP A 9 6.00 30.00 21.98
CA ASP A 9 7.44 30.13 21.78
C ASP A 9 7.72 30.26 20.27
N PRO A 10 8.43 31.32 19.80
CA PRO A 10 8.68 31.57 18.38
C PRO A 10 9.40 30.40 17.68
N THR A 11 10.06 29.53 18.44
CA THR A 11 10.70 28.30 17.95
C THR A 11 9.66 27.26 17.48
N CYS A 12 8.42 27.33 17.96
CA CYS A 12 7.31 26.47 17.53
C CYS A 12 6.73 26.84 16.15
N LEU A 13 7.06 28.03 15.63
CA LEU A 13 6.68 28.51 14.30
C LEU A 13 7.78 28.28 13.26
N GLN A 14 8.93 27.75 13.68
CA GLN A 14 10.12 27.70 12.85
C GLN A 14 10.22 26.38 12.07
N GLU A 15 10.87 26.46 10.90
CA GLU A 15 11.14 25.32 10.03
C GLU A 15 11.82 24.15 10.77
N PRO A 16 11.61 22.88 10.34
CA PRO A 16 12.21 21.72 11.00
C PRO A 16 13.73 21.88 11.17
N PRO A 17 14.31 21.47 12.31
CA PRO A 17 15.72 21.67 12.60
C PRO A 17 16.62 20.89 11.62
N LEU A 18 17.87 21.34 11.48
CA LEU A 18 18.89 20.63 10.73
C LEU A 18 19.17 19.27 11.39
N ALA A 19 19.51 18.26 10.59
CA ALA A 19 19.76 16.90 11.08
C ALA A 19 20.85 16.86 12.18
N ILE A 20 21.84 17.75 12.10
CA ILE A 20 22.95 17.85 13.06
C ILE A 20 22.45 18.35 14.43
N ASP A 21 21.54 19.32 14.46
CA ASP A 21 20.98 19.85 15.70
C ASP A 21 20.03 18.85 16.36
N ALA A 22 19.29 18.08 15.54
CA ALA A 22 18.46 16.98 16.04
C ALA A 22 19.32 15.88 16.68
N ILE A 23 20.40 15.45 16.03
CA ILE A 23 21.30 14.40 16.53
C ILE A 23 22.05 14.85 17.79
N ASN A 24 22.47 16.11 17.88
CA ASN A 24 23.21 16.63 19.05
C ASN A 24 22.35 16.76 20.31
N GLN A 25 21.02 16.84 20.17
CA GLN A 25 20.08 16.93 21.28
C GLN A 25 19.45 15.58 21.65
N LEU A 26 19.86 14.49 21.00
CA LEU A 26 19.35 13.15 21.32
C LEU A 26 19.87 12.68 22.69
N ASP A 27 18.95 12.51 23.63
CA ASP A 27 19.24 11.82 24.89
C ASP A 27 19.58 10.34 24.65
N MET A 28 20.19 9.67 25.64
CA MET A 28 20.63 8.27 25.53
C MET A 28 19.51 7.32 25.08
N PHE A 29 18.27 7.59 25.53
CA PHE A 29 17.08 6.87 25.10
C PHE A 29 16.76 7.09 23.61
N GLY A 30 16.91 8.32 23.11
CA GLY A 30 16.71 8.67 21.71
C GLY A 30 17.70 7.96 20.79
N VAL A 31 18.98 7.91 21.19
CA VAL A 31 20.02 7.18 20.45
C VAL A 31 19.69 5.68 20.36
N ALA A 32 19.30 5.07 21.48
CA ALA A 32 18.91 3.66 21.50
C ALA A 32 17.68 3.39 20.59
N LEU A 33 16.67 4.26 20.64
CA LEU A 33 15.47 4.14 19.82
C LEU A 33 15.79 4.28 18.32
N TYR A 34 16.60 5.26 17.94
CA TYR A 34 17.02 5.46 16.54
C TYR A 34 17.82 4.26 16.03
N ALA A 35 18.73 3.71 16.85
CA ALA A 35 19.49 2.51 16.51
C ALA A 35 18.57 1.31 16.25
N ILE A 36 17.57 1.08 17.12
CA ILE A 36 16.60 -0.02 16.97
C ILE A 36 15.77 0.16 15.70
N LEU A 37 15.22 1.34 15.46
CA LEU A 37 14.39 1.61 14.27
C LEU A 37 15.20 1.48 12.97
N THR A 38 16.44 1.95 12.97
CA THR A 38 17.35 1.80 11.82
C THR A 38 17.69 0.33 11.57
N PHE A 39 17.92 -0.44 12.63
CA PHE A 39 18.11 -1.89 12.54
C PHE A 39 16.87 -2.58 11.96
N MET A 40 15.66 -2.24 12.40
CA MET A 40 14.41 -2.80 11.84
C MET A 40 14.26 -2.47 10.35
N ALA A 41 14.50 -1.21 9.95
CA ALA A 41 14.41 -0.79 8.56
C ALA A 41 15.43 -1.50 7.65
N THR A 42 16.67 -1.64 8.11
CA THR A 42 17.73 -2.36 7.39
C THR A 42 17.42 -3.84 7.25
N VAL A 43 16.95 -4.50 8.31
CA VAL A 43 16.50 -5.90 8.23
C VAL A 43 15.35 -6.04 7.24
N SER A 44 14.33 -5.16 7.27
CA SER A 44 13.25 -5.17 6.28
C SER A 44 13.75 -5.08 4.84
N LEU A 45 14.73 -4.22 4.57
CA LEU A 45 15.34 -4.08 3.25
C LEU A 45 16.09 -5.35 2.82
N ILE A 46 16.87 -5.96 3.72
CA ILE A 46 17.59 -7.20 3.44
C ILE A 46 16.60 -8.34 3.13
N LEU A 47 15.55 -8.47 3.94
CA LEU A 47 14.50 -9.48 3.72
C LEU A 47 13.81 -9.28 2.37
N TYR A 48 13.54 -8.02 1.98
CA TYR A 48 12.96 -7.69 0.68
C TYR A 48 13.89 -8.04 -0.49
N LEU A 49 15.18 -7.73 -0.39
CA LEU A 49 16.16 -8.08 -1.43
C LEU A 49 16.28 -9.61 -1.61
N GLU A 50 16.29 -10.36 -0.51
CA GLU A 50 16.28 -11.82 -0.55
C GLU A 50 15.01 -12.35 -1.25
N GLU A 51 13.84 -11.80 -0.94
CA GLU A 51 12.58 -12.15 -1.61
C GLU A 51 12.59 -11.82 -3.09
N CYS A 52 13.14 -10.66 -3.48
CA CYS A 52 13.27 -10.28 -4.88
C CYS A 52 14.10 -11.30 -5.65
N VAL A 53 15.24 -11.72 -5.09
CA VAL A 53 16.10 -12.74 -5.69
C VAL A 53 15.38 -14.09 -5.77
N TYR A 54 14.67 -14.49 -4.72
CA TYR A 54 13.89 -15.73 -4.70
C TYR A 54 12.81 -15.75 -5.78
N ILE A 55 12.00 -14.68 -5.86
CA ILE A 55 10.91 -14.54 -6.83
C ILE A 55 11.48 -14.49 -8.25
N TYR A 56 12.57 -13.76 -8.46
CA TYR A 56 13.21 -13.66 -9.76
C TYR A 56 13.69 -15.02 -10.29
N LYS A 57 14.18 -15.90 -9.40
CA LYS A 57 14.65 -17.25 -9.75
C LYS A 57 13.52 -18.26 -9.93
N LYS A 58 12.43 -18.17 -9.15
CA LYS A 58 11.42 -19.25 -9.07
C LYS A 58 10.08 -18.95 -9.74
N VAL A 59 9.76 -17.70 -10.06
CA VAL A 59 8.43 -17.33 -10.57
C VAL A 59 8.50 -17.02 -12.08
N PRO A 60 7.64 -17.64 -12.91
CA PRO A 60 7.58 -17.34 -14.33
C PRO A 60 7.06 -15.91 -14.61
N PHE A 61 7.50 -15.32 -15.72
CA PHE A 61 6.95 -14.06 -16.24
C PHE A 61 5.50 -14.28 -16.71
N PRO A 62 4.55 -13.33 -16.54
CA PRO A 62 4.68 -11.92 -16.14
C PRO A 62 4.55 -11.61 -14.64
N LYS A 63 4.05 -12.56 -13.84
CA LYS A 63 3.68 -12.37 -12.43
C LYS A 63 4.82 -11.84 -11.55
N LYS A 64 6.07 -12.25 -11.84
CA LYS A 64 7.24 -11.92 -11.02
C LYS A 64 7.39 -10.43 -10.76
N THR A 65 7.21 -9.58 -11.78
CA THR A 65 7.40 -8.14 -11.64
C THR A 65 6.31 -7.58 -10.74
N THR A 66 5.05 -7.93 -10.98
CA THR A 66 3.90 -7.45 -10.20
C THR A 66 4.04 -7.81 -8.72
N ILE A 67 4.47 -9.04 -8.41
CA ILE A 67 4.68 -9.48 -7.02
C ILE A 67 5.82 -8.69 -6.35
N ILE A 68 6.93 -8.46 -7.04
CA ILE A 68 8.08 -7.69 -6.50
C ILE A 68 7.65 -6.27 -6.11
N TRP A 69 6.85 -5.62 -6.95
CA TRP A 69 6.32 -4.27 -6.64
C TRP A 69 5.41 -4.29 -5.40
N VAL A 70 4.48 -5.25 -5.33
CA VAL A 70 3.51 -5.35 -4.23
C VAL A 70 4.20 -5.69 -2.90
N ASN A 71 5.11 -6.66 -2.88
CA ASN A 71 5.88 -7.01 -1.68
C ASN A 71 6.84 -5.90 -1.26
N GLY A 72 7.27 -5.05 -2.20
CA GLY A 72 8.13 -3.92 -1.92
C GLY A 72 7.46 -2.76 -1.19
N ALA A 73 6.13 -2.71 -1.11
CA ALA A 73 5.40 -1.59 -0.52
C ALA A 73 5.84 -1.29 0.93
N ALA A 74 5.72 -2.28 1.82
CA ALA A 74 6.09 -2.11 3.23
C ALA A 74 7.59 -1.77 3.44
N PRO A 75 8.57 -2.53 2.89
CA PRO A 75 9.99 -2.24 3.11
C PRO A 75 10.44 -0.92 2.47
N VAL A 76 9.86 -0.51 1.33
CA VAL A 76 10.15 0.82 0.73
C VAL A 76 9.61 1.94 1.62
N ILE A 77 8.39 1.84 2.13
CA ILE A 77 7.83 2.84 3.05
C ILE A 77 8.66 2.90 4.34
N ALA A 78 9.08 1.75 4.89
CA ALA A 78 9.92 1.69 6.10
C ALA A 78 11.29 2.37 5.89
N THR A 79 11.94 2.11 4.76
CA THR A 79 13.26 2.69 4.46
C THR A 79 13.18 4.20 4.23
N MET A 80 12.17 4.66 3.49
CA MET A 80 11.94 6.09 3.29
C MET A 80 11.57 6.80 4.60
N SER A 81 10.75 6.18 5.46
CA SER A 81 10.43 6.71 6.80
C SER A 81 11.68 6.79 7.69
N CYS A 82 12.60 5.82 7.57
CA CYS A 82 13.90 5.86 8.26
C CYS A 82 14.78 7.01 7.76
N LEU A 83 14.81 7.27 6.44
CA LEU A 83 15.52 8.42 5.88
C LEU A 83 14.94 9.75 6.37
N GLY A 84 13.61 9.87 6.43
CA GLY A 84 12.93 11.05 6.99
C GLY A 84 13.28 11.26 8.47
N MET A 85 13.40 10.17 9.23
CA MET A 85 13.73 10.23 10.66
C MET A 85 15.15 10.77 10.90
N TRP A 86 16.12 10.32 10.11
CA TRP A 86 17.51 10.79 10.21
C TRP A 86 17.69 12.21 9.65
N ILE A 87 16.89 12.60 8.66
CA ILE A 87 16.97 13.91 8.01
C ILE A 87 15.55 14.52 7.98
N PRO A 88 15.11 15.18 9.07
CA PRO A 88 13.76 15.76 9.18
C PRO A 88 13.42 16.78 8.08
N ARG A 89 14.42 17.54 7.63
CA ARG A 89 14.31 18.46 6.49
C ARG A 89 13.94 17.75 5.18
N SER A 90 14.28 16.46 5.04
CA SER A 90 13.98 15.66 3.85
C SER A 90 12.65 14.91 3.92
N THR A 91 11.97 14.92 5.07
CA THR A 91 10.73 14.18 5.31
C THR A 91 9.69 14.40 4.21
N MET A 92 9.53 15.63 3.72
CA MET A 92 8.59 15.93 2.64
C MET A 92 8.90 15.13 1.36
N PHE A 93 10.17 14.98 1.01
CA PHE A 93 10.61 14.23 -0.16
C PHE A 93 10.48 12.72 0.05
N THR A 94 10.80 12.21 1.25
CA THR A 94 10.68 10.79 1.58
C THR A 94 9.21 10.35 1.61
N ASP A 95 8.32 11.18 2.16
CA ASP A 95 6.88 10.93 2.19
C ASP A 95 6.29 10.97 0.79
N MET A 96 6.71 11.92 -0.05
CA MET A 96 6.28 11.96 -1.45
C MET A 96 6.72 10.71 -2.22
N THR A 97 7.95 10.26 -2.00
CA THR A 97 8.51 9.07 -2.66
C THR A 97 7.75 7.82 -2.24
N SER A 98 7.52 7.63 -0.93
CA SER A 98 6.71 6.54 -0.39
C SER A 98 5.29 6.52 -0.95
N ASN A 99 4.62 7.67 -0.94
CA ASN A 99 3.27 7.82 -1.44
C ASN A 99 3.16 7.55 -2.94
N SER A 100 4.15 7.98 -3.73
CA SER A 100 4.19 7.73 -5.18
C SER A 100 4.44 6.26 -5.48
N TYR A 101 5.37 5.62 -4.76
CA TYR A 101 5.60 4.18 -4.86
C TYR A 101 4.31 3.41 -4.54
N PHE A 102 3.65 3.76 -3.44
CA PHE A 102 2.42 3.12 -3.02
C PHE A 102 1.29 3.30 -4.06
N ALA A 103 1.18 4.48 -4.68
CA ALA A 103 0.20 4.72 -5.75
C ALA A 103 0.40 3.81 -6.96
N VAL A 104 1.65 3.53 -7.35
CA VAL A 104 1.97 2.54 -8.41
C VAL A 104 1.59 1.13 -7.96
N VAL A 105 1.82 0.79 -6.68
CA VAL A 105 1.45 -0.52 -6.13
C VAL A 105 -0.04 -0.77 -6.21
N ILE A 106 -0.91 0.22 -5.99
CA ILE A 106 -2.38 0.06 -6.13
C ILE A 106 -2.74 -0.51 -7.51
N TYR A 107 -2.17 0.07 -8.56
CA TYR A 107 -2.36 -0.41 -9.93
C TYR A 107 -1.76 -1.81 -10.12
N LYS A 108 -0.58 -2.08 -9.57
CA LYS A 108 0.03 -3.42 -9.64
C LYS A 108 -0.80 -4.48 -8.91
N VAL A 109 -1.45 -4.16 -7.79
CA VAL A 109 -2.38 -5.09 -7.12
C VAL A 109 -3.56 -5.45 -8.02
N LEU A 110 -4.12 -4.48 -8.74
CA LEU A 110 -5.18 -4.75 -9.71
C LEU A 110 -4.72 -5.74 -10.80
N ILE A 111 -3.50 -5.51 -11.35
CA ILE A 111 -2.91 -6.41 -12.34
C ILE A 111 -2.63 -7.79 -11.75
N LEU A 112 -2.14 -7.86 -10.51
CA LEU A 112 -1.88 -9.12 -9.81
C LEU A 112 -3.17 -9.95 -9.70
N LEU A 113 -4.28 -9.32 -9.29
CA LEU A 113 -5.57 -10.00 -9.19
C LEU A 113 -6.03 -10.55 -10.55
N LEU A 114 -5.78 -9.83 -11.65
CA LEU A 114 -6.09 -10.31 -13.01
C LEU A 114 -5.21 -11.48 -13.43
N GLU A 115 -3.90 -11.41 -13.15
CA GLU A 115 -2.95 -12.47 -13.47
C GLU A 115 -3.23 -13.74 -12.66
N GLU A 116 -3.72 -13.61 -11.43
CA GLU A 116 -4.15 -14.73 -10.59
C GLU A 116 -5.41 -15.43 -11.11
N CYS A 117 -6.24 -14.74 -11.89
CA CYS A 117 -7.35 -15.34 -12.62
C CYS A 117 -6.93 -16.00 -13.96
N GLY A 118 -5.64 -16.08 -14.26
CA GLY A 118 -5.13 -16.61 -15.53
C GLY A 118 -5.02 -15.57 -16.65
N GLY A 119 -5.04 -14.28 -16.29
CA GLY A 119 -4.92 -13.16 -17.23
C GLY A 119 -6.26 -12.59 -17.69
N GLU A 120 -6.21 -11.60 -18.57
CA GLU A 120 -7.38 -10.80 -18.97
C GLU A 120 -8.44 -11.61 -19.69
N ASP A 121 -8.06 -12.47 -20.64
CA ASP A 121 -9.01 -13.22 -21.44
C ASP A 121 -9.63 -14.38 -20.64
N ALA A 122 -8.87 -15.00 -19.73
CA ALA A 122 -9.40 -16.00 -18.79
C ALA A 122 -10.36 -15.35 -17.79
N PHE A 123 -10.03 -14.16 -17.29
CA PHE A 123 -10.92 -13.39 -16.43
C PHE A 123 -12.23 -13.01 -17.15
N LEU A 124 -12.16 -12.56 -18.40
CA LEU A 124 -13.35 -12.22 -19.20
C LEU A 124 -14.25 -13.45 -19.44
N LYS A 125 -13.66 -14.62 -19.73
CA LYS A 125 -14.41 -15.88 -19.86
C LYS A 125 -15.04 -16.31 -18.54
N PHE A 126 -14.28 -16.27 -17.45
CA PHE A 126 -14.77 -16.56 -16.10
C PHE A 126 -15.92 -15.62 -15.70
N SER A 127 -15.82 -14.37 -16.13
CA SER A 127 -16.78 -13.33 -15.79
C SER A 127 -17.95 -13.21 -16.76
N ALA A 128 -17.96 -13.93 -17.89
CA ALA A 128 -19.03 -13.87 -18.88
C ALA A 128 -20.40 -14.26 -18.29
N ASN A 129 -20.42 -15.18 -17.30
CA ASN A 129 -21.63 -15.64 -16.63
C ASN A 129 -21.87 -14.99 -15.25
N LYS A 130 -21.06 -14.00 -14.84
CA LYS A 130 -21.19 -13.35 -13.53
C LYS A 130 -21.18 -11.83 -13.70
N SER A 131 -22.18 -11.14 -13.15
CA SER A 131 -22.20 -9.68 -13.10
C SER A 131 -21.33 -9.15 -11.96
N PHE A 132 -20.67 -8.00 -12.15
CA PHE A 132 -20.08 -7.28 -11.00
C PHE A 132 -21.18 -6.75 -10.09
N MET A 133 -20.99 -6.93 -8.79
CA MET A 133 -21.74 -6.21 -7.78
C MET A 133 -20.90 -4.97 -7.41
N ILE A 134 -21.28 -3.81 -7.97
CA ILE A 134 -20.57 -2.53 -7.74
C ILE A 134 -20.74 -2.05 -6.28
N SER A 135 -21.67 -2.64 -5.52
CA SER A 135 -21.86 -2.39 -4.09
C SER A 135 -20.77 -3.07 -3.24
N THR A 136 -19.54 -2.58 -3.34
CA THR A 136 -18.41 -2.98 -2.49
C THR A 136 -17.72 -1.72 -1.95
N GLY A 137 -17.32 -1.72 -0.67
CA GLY A 137 -16.88 -0.50 0.05
C GLY A 137 -15.62 0.17 -0.53
N PRO A 138 -15.30 1.46 -0.19
CA PRO A 138 -15.67 2.17 1.05
C PRO A 138 -16.76 3.27 0.92
N CYS A 139 -16.97 3.87 -0.26
CA CYS A 139 -17.87 5.03 -0.46
C CYS A 139 -19.31 4.72 -0.93
N CYS A 140 -19.67 3.50 -1.35
CA CYS A 140 -21.06 3.16 -1.75
C CYS A 140 -21.54 1.83 -1.14
N CYS A 141 -21.12 1.54 0.10
CA CYS A 141 -21.66 0.45 0.92
C CYS A 141 -23.19 0.55 1.12
N CYS A 142 -23.75 1.77 1.03
CA CYS A 142 -25.14 2.07 1.40
C CYS A 142 -26.09 2.27 0.22
N CYS A 143 -25.61 2.23 -1.03
CA CYS A 143 -26.44 2.46 -2.22
C CYS A 143 -26.96 1.13 -2.79
N ARG A 144 -28.14 0.69 -2.33
CA ARG A 144 -28.82 -0.55 -2.77
C ARG A 144 -29.35 -0.52 -4.21
N CYS A 145 -29.15 0.59 -4.93
CA CYS A 145 -29.77 0.88 -6.23
C CYS A 145 -28.81 0.73 -7.43
N LEU A 146 -27.56 0.31 -7.23
CA LEU A 146 -26.56 0.32 -8.30
C LEU A 146 -26.66 -0.97 -9.16
N PRO A 147 -26.92 -0.85 -10.48
CA PRO A 147 -27.24 -1.98 -11.34
C PRO A 147 -26.05 -2.93 -11.54
N ARG A 148 -26.38 -4.21 -11.74
CA ARG A 148 -25.44 -5.27 -12.15
C ARG A 148 -24.92 -4.93 -13.55
N VAL A 149 -23.66 -4.49 -13.65
CA VAL A 149 -23.04 -4.18 -14.94
C VAL A 149 -22.32 -5.41 -15.50
N PRO A 150 -22.56 -5.78 -16.77
CA PRO A 150 -21.88 -6.92 -17.41
C PRO A 150 -20.39 -6.63 -17.60
N VAL A 151 -19.58 -7.67 -17.41
CA VAL A 151 -18.12 -7.56 -17.42
C VAL A 151 -17.62 -7.53 -18.85
N THR A 152 -17.44 -6.32 -19.36
CA THR A 152 -16.96 -6.08 -20.73
C THR A 152 -15.48 -5.70 -20.72
N ARG A 153 -14.75 -6.02 -21.79
CA ARG A 153 -13.34 -5.63 -22.00
C ARG A 153 -13.11 -4.12 -21.82
N ARG A 154 -14.08 -3.30 -22.24
CA ARG A 154 -14.10 -1.85 -22.02
C ARG A 154 -14.14 -1.50 -20.53
N MET A 155 -14.95 -2.17 -19.72
CA MET A 155 -15.04 -1.88 -18.30
C MET A 155 -13.75 -2.25 -17.56
N LEU A 156 -13.13 -3.38 -17.92
CA LEU A 156 -11.82 -3.76 -17.39
C LEU A 156 -10.75 -2.72 -17.74
N PHE A 157 -10.80 -2.15 -18.94
CA PHE A 157 -9.95 -1.03 -19.33
C PHE A 157 -10.20 0.22 -18.46
N TRP A 158 -11.46 0.62 -18.26
CA TRP A 158 -11.81 1.74 -17.37
C TRP A 158 -11.39 1.52 -15.92
N LEU A 159 -11.50 0.28 -15.39
CA LEU A 159 -11.02 -0.07 -14.04
C LEU A 159 -9.50 0.10 -13.92
N LYS A 160 -8.73 -0.31 -14.93
CA LYS A 160 -7.28 -0.11 -14.99
C LYS A 160 -6.92 1.37 -15.06
N VAL A 161 -7.59 2.13 -15.93
CA VAL A 161 -7.39 3.58 -16.06
C VAL A 161 -7.74 4.29 -14.75
N GLY A 162 -8.82 3.89 -14.08
CA GLY A 162 -9.25 4.46 -12.80
C GLY A 162 -8.28 4.22 -11.64
N SER A 163 -7.46 3.17 -11.71
CA SER A 163 -6.36 2.96 -10.76
C SER A 163 -5.08 3.70 -11.20
N LEU A 164 -4.79 3.73 -12.50
CA LEU A 164 -3.62 4.41 -13.06
C LEU A 164 -3.68 5.94 -12.90
N GLN A 165 -4.87 6.53 -13.02
CA GLN A 165 -5.07 7.99 -12.86
C GLN A 165 -4.54 8.48 -11.51
N TYR A 166 -4.66 7.68 -10.45
CA TYR A 166 -4.19 8.06 -9.12
C TYR A 166 -2.67 8.12 -9.06
N ALA A 167 -1.98 7.13 -9.61
CA ALA A 167 -0.52 7.13 -9.66
C ALA A 167 0.01 8.37 -10.39
N ILE A 168 -0.56 8.70 -11.56
CA ILE A 168 -0.13 9.86 -12.35
C ILE A 168 -0.48 11.17 -11.63
N LEU A 169 -1.75 11.34 -11.25
CA LEU A 169 -2.23 12.60 -10.70
C LEU A 169 -1.62 12.87 -9.31
N LYS A 170 -1.41 11.85 -8.48
CA LYS A 170 -0.71 11.99 -7.19
C LYS A 170 0.72 12.48 -7.38
N THR A 171 1.48 11.90 -8.33
CA THR A 171 2.85 12.34 -8.59
C THR A 171 2.89 13.77 -9.14
N VAL A 172 2.01 14.12 -10.08
CA VAL A 172 1.92 15.49 -10.63
C VAL A 172 1.56 16.50 -9.54
N LEU A 173 0.55 16.22 -8.72
CA LEU A 173 0.16 17.09 -7.60
C LEU A 173 1.30 17.25 -6.59
N SER A 174 2.05 16.19 -6.32
CA SER A 174 3.15 16.27 -5.35
C SER A 174 4.32 17.10 -5.88
N ILE A 175 4.65 17.00 -7.18
CA ILE A 175 5.63 17.88 -7.84
C ILE A 175 5.13 19.33 -7.80
N PHE A 176 3.86 19.55 -8.10
CA PHE A 176 3.26 20.88 -8.03
C PHE A 176 3.37 21.46 -6.62
N SER A 177 3.05 20.68 -5.58
CA SER A 177 3.24 21.09 -4.18
C SER A 177 4.68 21.48 -3.85
N ILE A 178 5.69 20.79 -4.40
CA ILE A 178 7.10 21.14 -4.18
C ILE A 178 7.47 22.45 -4.88
N VAL A 179 7.06 22.62 -6.14
CA VAL A 179 7.34 23.85 -6.89
C VAL A 179 6.72 25.05 -6.19
N LEU A 180 5.51 24.88 -5.69
CA LEU A 180 4.79 25.87 -4.91
C LEU A 180 5.53 26.19 -3.60
N TRP A 181 5.92 25.17 -2.83
CA TRP A 181 6.73 25.34 -1.61
C TRP A 181 8.07 26.05 -1.89
N ALA A 182 8.79 25.65 -2.93
CA ALA A 182 10.10 26.23 -3.30
C ALA A 182 10.02 27.70 -3.75
N ASN A 183 8.87 28.15 -4.26
CA ASN A 183 8.67 29.54 -4.68
C ASN A 183 8.36 30.49 -3.49
N GLY A 184 8.29 30.00 -2.26
CA GLY A 184 8.05 30.83 -1.07
C GLY A 184 6.66 31.47 -0.99
N ASN A 185 5.76 31.13 -1.91
CA ASN A 185 4.36 31.60 -1.92
C ASN A 185 3.43 30.64 -1.14
N PHE A 186 4.00 29.70 -0.39
CA PHE A 186 3.32 28.56 0.23
C PHE A 186 3.83 28.32 1.64
N ASP A 187 3.09 28.83 2.62
CA ASP A 187 3.12 28.25 3.96
C ASP A 187 2.24 27.00 3.97
N LEU A 188 2.78 25.90 4.51
CA LEU A 188 2.08 24.62 4.72
C LEU A 188 0.80 24.75 5.57
N ALA A 189 0.56 25.93 6.15
CA ALA A 189 -0.52 26.25 7.06
C ALA A 189 -1.71 27.02 6.43
N ASP A 190 -1.60 27.58 5.21
CA ASP A 190 -2.65 28.46 4.69
C ASP A 190 -3.25 28.04 3.33
N VAL A 191 -4.60 28.01 3.32
CA VAL A 191 -5.60 27.75 2.25
C VAL A 191 -5.45 26.52 1.34
N SER A 192 -4.24 26.05 1.04
CA SER A 192 -3.95 24.97 0.11
C SER A 192 -4.06 23.58 0.75
N ALA A 193 -3.70 23.43 2.03
CA ALA A 193 -3.89 22.19 2.80
C ALA A 193 -5.37 21.79 2.94
N ILE A 194 -6.27 22.78 3.00
CA ILE A 194 -7.72 22.60 3.13
C ILE A 194 -8.34 22.02 1.85
N TRP A 195 -7.78 22.28 0.67
CA TRP A 195 -8.30 21.77 -0.60
C TRP A 195 -7.53 20.55 -1.14
N ILE A 196 -6.20 20.54 -0.98
CA ILE A 196 -5.32 19.50 -1.53
C ILE A 196 -5.49 18.19 -0.77
N ASN A 197 -5.56 18.21 0.56
CA ASN A 197 -5.64 16.98 1.37
C ASN A 197 -6.97 16.22 1.14
N PRO A 198 -8.16 16.88 1.16
CA PRO A 198 -9.41 16.20 0.83
C PRO A 198 -9.45 15.71 -0.62
N PHE A 199 -8.92 16.50 -1.56
CA PHE A 199 -8.87 16.09 -2.98
C PHE A 199 -8.03 14.82 -3.18
N ILE A 200 -6.86 14.75 -2.55
CA ILE A 200 -6.01 13.55 -2.54
C ILE A 200 -6.74 12.38 -1.87
N GLY A 201 -7.48 12.62 -0.78
CA GLY A 201 -8.30 11.60 -0.12
C GLY A 201 -9.36 11.01 -1.04
N VAL A 202 -10.16 11.87 -1.70
CA VAL A 202 -11.17 11.46 -2.69
C VAL A 202 -10.51 10.68 -3.83
N LEU A 203 -9.40 11.18 -4.35
CA LEU A 203 -8.67 10.52 -5.43
C LEU A 203 -8.19 9.13 -5.01
N THR A 204 -7.66 8.98 -3.79
CA THR A 204 -7.24 7.68 -3.24
C THR A 204 -8.42 6.71 -3.13
N LEU A 205 -9.57 7.17 -2.65
CA LEU A 205 -10.79 6.37 -2.54
C LEU A 205 -11.30 5.91 -3.91
N THR A 206 -11.29 6.80 -4.91
CA THR A 206 -11.67 6.43 -6.29
C THR A 206 -10.68 5.43 -6.92
N ALA A 207 -9.39 5.47 -6.56
CA ALA A 207 -8.38 4.54 -7.04
C ALA A 207 -8.50 3.13 -6.45
N LEU A 208 -8.94 3.06 -5.19
CA LEU A 208 -9.15 1.80 -4.48
C LEU A 208 -10.44 1.10 -4.85
N TRP A 209 -11.40 1.86 -5.35
CA TRP A 209 -12.70 1.36 -5.75
C TRP A 209 -12.62 0.21 -6.78
N PRO A 210 -11.87 0.34 -7.91
CA PRO A 210 -11.63 -0.78 -8.82
C PRO A 210 -11.03 -2.03 -8.18
N VAL A 211 -10.08 -1.81 -7.26
CA VAL A 211 -9.34 -2.89 -6.59
C VAL A 211 -10.27 -3.67 -5.65
N GLY A 212 -11.11 -2.96 -4.89
CA GLY A 212 -12.11 -3.55 -3.99
C GLY A 212 -13.18 -4.36 -4.75
N ILE A 213 -13.70 -3.83 -5.86
CA ILE A 213 -14.66 -4.54 -6.72
C ILE A 213 -14.05 -5.85 -7.21
N MET A 214 -12.84 -5.78 -7.76
CA MET A 214 -12.14 -6.94 -8.31
C MET A 214 -11.88 -7.99 -7.23
N PHE A 215 -11.41 -7.58 -6.06
CA PHE A 215 -11.18 -8.50 -4.96
C PHE A 215 -12.46 -9.21 -4.51
N MET A 216 -13.56 -8.48 -4.30
CA MET A 216 -14.83 -9.06 -3.84
C MET A 216 -15.43 -10.01 -4.87
N PHE A 217 -15.29 -9.70 -6.16
CA PHE A 217 -15.71 -10.58 -7.26
C PHE A 217 -14.92 -11.91 -7.26
N ILE A 218 -13.61 -11.82 -7.03
CA ILE A 218 -12.68 -12.95 -7.14
C ILE A 218 -12.64 -13.79 -5.85
N ARG A 219 -12.88 -13.19 -4.68
CA ARG A 219 -12.74 -13.80 -3.35
C ARG A 219 -13.50 -15.13 -3.21
N GLY A 220 -14.68 -15.24 -3.80
CA GLY A 220 -15.48 -16.48 -3.76
C GLY A 220 -14.84 -17.64 -4.53
N SER A 221 -14.16 -17.35 -5.64
CA SER A 221 -13.57 -18.36 -6.52
C SER A 221 -12.15 -18.75 -6.16
N LEU A 222 -11.39 -17.84 -5.55
CA LEU A 222 -9.99 -18.06 -5.16
C LEU A 222 -9.81 -18.35 -3.66
N ARG A 223 -10.85 -18.84 -2.98
CA ARG A 223 -10.77 -19.23 -1.56
C ARG A 223 -9.72 -20.32 -1.32
N SER A 224 -9.49 -21.19 -2.30
CA SER A 224 -8.48 -22.27 -2.25
C SER A 224 -7.04 -21.75 -2.16
N ILE A 225 -6.73 -20.61 -2.78
CA ILE A 225 -5.34 -20.09 -2.90
C ILE A 225 -4.98 -19.14 -1.75
N LYS A 226 -5.79 -19.06 -0.69
CA LYS A 226 -5.60 -18.13 0.45
C LYS A 226 -5.27 -16.69 -0.01
N MET A 227 -5.98 -16.19 -1.02
CA MET A 227 -5.79 -14.81 -1.52
C MET A 227 -6.26 -13.72 -0.54
N VAL A 228 -7.20 -14.07 0.33
CA VAL A 228 -7.77 -13.15 1.32
C VAL A 228 -6.71 -12.53 2.24
N PRO A 229 -5.82 -13.30 2.90
CA PRO A 229 -4.79 -12.71 3.75
C PRO A 229 -3.79 -11.85 2.96
N LYS A 230 -3.45 -12.20 1.71
CA LYS A 230 -2.55 -11.37 0.88
C LYS A 230 -3.15 -9.99 0.61
N TYR A 231 -4.42 -9.96 0.22
CA TYR A 231 -5.14 -8.71 0.01
C TYR A 231 -5.33 -7.91 1.31
N ALA A 232 -5.60 -8.60 2.42
CA ALA A 232 -5.73 -7.96 3.73
C ALA A 232 -4.43 -7.28 4.16
N MET A 233 -3.26 -7.88 3.92
CA MET A 233 -1.97 -7.25 4.20
C MET A 233 -1.79 -5.96 3.38
N TYR A 234 -2.12 -5.98 2.09
CA TYR A 234 -2.07 -4.77 1.26
C TYR A 234 -3.03 -3.67 1.76
N GLN A 235 -4.26 -4.05 2.10
CA GLN A 235 -5.25 -3.12 2.65
C GLN A 235 -4.76 -2.54 3.99
N LEU A 236 -4.08 -3.34 4.81
CA LEU A 236 -3.49 -2.91 6.07
C LEU A 236 -2.35 -1.90 5.83
N VAL A 237 -1.44 -2.16 4.87
CA VAL A 237 -0.41 -1.17 4.47
C VAL A 237 -1.05 0.15 4.10
N LEU A 238 -2.15 0.12 3.34
CA LEU A 238 -2.86 1.33 2.94
C LEU A 238 -3.42 2.11 4.12
N ILE A 239 -4.10 1.41 5.02
CA ILE A 239 -4.75 2.03 6.17
C ILE A 239 -3.67 2.64 7.06
N LEU A 240 -2.61 1.91 7.35
CA LEU A 240 -1.52 2.41 8.17
C LEU A 240 -0.81 3.58 7.48
N SER A 241 -0.41 3.47 6.20
CA SER A 241 0.32 4.56 5.53
C SER A 241 -0.50 5.83 5.29
N GLN A 242 -1.79 5.70 4.97
CA GLN A 242 -2.61 6.86 4.58
C GLN A 242 -3.47 7.39 5.73
N LEU A 243 -4.18 6.51 6.46
CA LEU A 243 -5.11 6.94 7.50
C LEU A 243 -4.35 7.42 8.73
N GLN A 244 -3.30 6.71 9.15
CA GLN A 244 -2.52 7.09 10.32
C GLN A 244 -1.86 8.46 10.13
N SER A 245 -1.19 8.69 9.00
CA SER A 245 -0.55 9.98 8.71
C SER A 245 -1.58 11.12 8.64
N ALA A 246 -2.77 10.88 8.10
CA ALA A 246 -3.85 11.86 8.10
C ALA A 246 -4.37 12.16 9.51
N VAL A 247 -4.61 11.13 10.32
CA VAL A 247 -5.08 11.27 11.71
C VAL A 247 -4.06 12.01 12.57
N ILE A 248 -2.78 11.67 12.47
CA ILE A 248 -1.69 12.33 13.21
C ILE A 248 -1.55 13.79 12.76
N SER A 249 -1.67 14.07 11.46
CA SER A 249 -1.65 15.44 10.95
C SER A 249 -2.81 16.27 11.52
N ILE A 250 -4.01 15.71 11.60
CA ILE A 250 -5.17 16.40 12.21
C ILE A 250 -4.95 16.64 13.71
N LEU A 251 -4.50 15.62 14.46
CA LEU A 251 -4.17 15.75 15.89
C LEU A 251 -3.07 16.78 16.16
N SER A 252 -2.10 16.92 15.24
CA SER A 252 -1.05 17.94 15.35
C SER A 252 -1.57 19.36 15.12
N LEU A 253 -2.61 19.51 14.28
CA LEU A 253 -3.27 20.79 14.00
C LEU A 253 -4.25 21.21 15.10
N ASP A 254 -4.90 20.25 15.76
CA ASP A 254 -5.84 20.48 16.87
C ASP A 254 -5.13 20.84 18.20
N GLY A 255 -3.79 20.94 18.20
CA GLY A 255 -3.00 21.36 19.36
C GLY A 255 -2.92 20.33 20.49
N THR A 256 -3.41 19.10 20.29
CA THR A 256 -3.32 18.01 21.28
C THR A 256 -1.87 17.57 21.52
N ILE A 257 -0.98 17.82 20.55
CA ILE A 257 0.47 17.61 20.67
C ILE A 257 1.12 18.90 21.14
N ALA A 258 1.46 18.97 22.43
CA ALA A 258 2.18 20.11 23.00
C ALA A 258 3.53 20.31 22.30
N CYS A 259 3.78 21.56 21.89
CA CYS A 259 5.09 21.97 21.38
C CYS A 259 6.15 21.75 22.47
N SER A 260 7.28 21.15 22.09
CA SER A 260 8.45 21.01 22.96
C SER A 260 9.65 21.48 22.14
N PRO A 261 10.22 22.65 22.43
CA PRO A 261 11.38 23.17 21.72
C PRO A 261 12.49 22.10 21.70
N PRO A 262 13.15 21.85 20.55
CA PRO A 262 13.16 22.62 19.28
C PRO A 262 12.12 22.17 18.23
N PHE A 263 11.21 21.25 18.54
CA PHE A 263 10.27 20.70 17.55
C PHE A 263 8.90 21.39 17.64
N SER A 264 8.44 21.95 16.52
CA SER A 264 7.04 22.38 16.38
C SER A 264 6.08 21.20 16.57
N SER A 265 4.83 21.47 16.99
CA SER A 265 3.80 20.43 17.18
C SER A 265 3.60 19.55 15.93
N ILE A 266 3.71 20.15 14.75
CA ILE A 266 3.62 19.51 13.43
C ILE A 266 4.86 18.64 13.16
N ALA A 267 6.06 19.16 13.38
CA ALA A 267 7.31 18.42 13.17
C ALA A 267 7.40 17.20 14.11
N ARG A 268 7.03 17.38 15.38
CA ARG A 268 6.98 16.31 16.37
C ARG A 268 5.96 15.23 15.99
N GLY A 269 4.77 15.63 15.54
CA GLY A 269 3.76 14.70 15.04
C GLY A 269 4.26 13.88 13.84
N SER A 270 4.91 14.54 12.87
CA SER A 270 5.50 13.84 11.72
C SER A 270 6.61 12.87 12.12
N MET A 271 7.50 13.25 13.05
CA MET A 271 8.56 12.35 13.54
C MET A 271 8.00 11.11 14.24
N ILE A 272 7.00 11.28 15.12
CA ILE A 272 6.32 10.15 15.76
C ILE A 272 5.66 9.27 14.71
N SER A 273 4.99 9.86 13.72
CA SER A 273 4.38 9.11 12.62
C SER A 273 5.41 8.27 11.88
N GLN A 274 6.59 8.82 11.55
CA GLN A 274 7.66 8.12 10.85
C GLN A 274 8.21 6.96 11.70
N GLN A 275 8.42 7.17 13.00
CA GLN A 275 8.90 6.12 13.91
C GLN A 275 7.91 4.95 14.01
N VAL A 276 6.62 5.25 14.17
CA VAL A 276 5.57 4.21 14.21
C VAL A 276 5.47 3.49 12.86
N MET A 277 5.54 4.22 11.75
CA MET A 277 5.50 3.66 10.40
C MET A 277 6.60 2.61 10.18
N ILE A 278 7.82 2.85 10.67
CA ILE A 278 8.93 1.89 10.58
C ILE A 278 8.57 0.57 11.29
N VAL A 279 8.03 0.65 12.50
CA VAL A 279 7.66 -0.53 13.30
C VAL A 279 6.53 -1.32 12.63
N GLU A 280 5.49 -0.64 12.19
CA GLU A 280 4.33 -1.26 11.54
C GLU A 280 4.70 -1.93 10.21
N MET A 281 5.46 -1.23 9.37
CA MET A 281 5.90 -1.78 8.09
C MET A 281 6.90 -2.93 8.25
N PHE A 282 7.69 -2.95 9.32
CA PHE A 282 8.52 -4.10 9.68
C PHE A 282 7.68 -5.33 10.01
N ILE A 283 6.66 -5.19 10.86
CA ILE A 283 5.74 -6.29 11.20
C ILE A 283 5.05 -6.81 9.93
N ILE A 284 4.55 -5.91 9.08
CA ILE A 284 3.92 -6.31 7.81
C ILE A 284 4.91 -7.04 6.90
N THR A 285 6.17 -6.59 6.82
CA THR A 285 7.20 -7.25 6.02
C THR A 285 7.42 -8.70 6.49
N LEU A 286 7.51 -8.93 7.81
CA LEU A 286 7.64 -10.28 8.37
C LEU A 286 6.43 -11.16 8.07
N VAL A 287 5.21 -10.65 8.27
CA VAL A 287 3.97 -11.41 8.01
C VAL A 287 3.81 -11.71 6.52
N THR A 288 4.10 -10.74 5.66
CA THR A 288 4.04 -10.90 4.20
C THR A 288 5.04 -11.96 3.74
N ARG A 289 6.25 -11.96 4.30
CA ARG A 289 7.25 -13.01 4.06
C ARG A 289 6.74 -14.39 4.40
N MET A 290 6.13 -14.56 5.57
CA MET A 290 5.56 -15.84 5.98
C MET A 290 4.41 -16.30 5.06
N LEU A 291 3.55 -15.38 4.63
CA LEU A 291 2.43 -15.66 3.73
C LEU A 291 2.88 -16.03 2.32
N TYR A 292 3.84 -15.28 1.76
CA TYR A 292 4.34 -15.51 0.41
C TYR A 292 5.25 -16.74 0.36
N ARG A 293 6.22 -16.90 1.28
CA ARG A 293 7.10 -18.08 1.28
C ARG A 293 6.33 -19.40 1.35
N ARG A 294 5.25 -19.47 2.13
CA ARG A 294 4.42 -20.68 2.28
C ARG A 294 3.59 -21.03 1.04
N THR A 295 3.28 -20.05 0.19
CA THR A 295 2.37 -20.24 -0.95
C THR A 295 3.12 -20.36 -2.28
N TYR A 296 4.37 -19.90 -2.35
CA TYR A 296 5.26 -20.11 -3.52
C TYR A 296 6.05 -21.42 -3.46
N GLU A 297 5.77 -22.31 -2.50
CA GLU A 297 6.05 -23.71 -2.75
C GLU A 297 5.24 -24.12 -3.97
N PRO A 298 5.88 -24.57 -5.06
CA PRO A 298 5.15 -24.97 -6.24
C PRO A 298 4.15 -26.04 -5.79
N ILE A 299 2.86 -25.81 -6.05
CA ILE A 299 1.90 -26.90 -6.03
C ILE A 299 2.49 -27.91 -7.01
N ARG A 300 2.99 -29.04 -6.48
CA ARG A 300 3.24 -30.23 -7.28
C ARG A 300 1.87 -30.64 -7.79
N LEU A 301 1.49 -30.07 -8.94
CA LEU A 301 0.56 -30.72 -9.82
C LEU A 301 1.33 -31.92 -10.31
N ASP A 302 1.19 -33.04 -9.61
CA ASP A 302 1.61 -34.33 -10.13
C ASP A 302 0.89 -34.48 -11.47
N SER A 303 1.64 -34.29 -12.55
CA SER A 303 1.13 -34.26 -13.91
C SER A 303 0.84 -35.65 -14.46
N TYR A 304 0.47 -36.63 -13.60
CA TYR A 304 0.21 -38.01 -14.00
C TYR A 304 -0.71 -38.77 -13.04
N GLU A 305 -1.91 -38.27 -12.77
CA GLU A 305 -2.93 -39.10 -12.10
C GLU A 305 -4.36 -38.84 -12.59
N ASN A 306 -4.55 -38.66 -13.90
CA ASN A 306 -5.90 -38.72 -14.48
C ASN A 306 -6.02 -39.38 -15.86
N ASP A 307 -4.91 -39.72 -16.52
CA ASP A 307 -4.97 -40.43 -17.82
C ASP A 307 -4.99 -41.96 -17.67
N ASN A 308 -4.55 -42.51 -16.53
CA ASN A 308 -4.55 -43.97 -16.32
C ASN A 308 -5.88 -44.51 -15.78
N GLU A 309 -6.65 -43.74 -15.00
CA GLU A 309 -7.92 -44.24 -14.44
C GLU A 309 -9.06 -44.22 -15.47
N LEU A 310 -9.07 -43.25 -16.38
CA LEU A 310 -10.06 -43.19 -17.47
C LEU A 310 -9.76 -44.23 -18.57
N ASN A 311 -8.49 -44.42 -18.94
CA ASN A 311 -8.10 -45.45 -19.91
C ASN A 311 -8.21 -46.88 -19.35
N ALA A 312 -7.94 -47.10 -18.05
CA ALA A 312 -8.17 -48.41 -17.42
C ALA A 312 -9.67 -48.77 -17.35
N LYS A 313 -10.55 -47.79 -17.09
CA LYS A 313 -12.01 -48.00 -17.15
C LYS A 313 -12.50 -48.29 -18.56
N ILE A 314 -12.02 -47.56 -19.58
CA ILE A 314 -12.43 -47.79 -20.98
C ILE A 314 -11.94 -49.17 -21.48
N ILE A 315 -10.72 -49.58 -21.12
CA ILE A 315 -10.18 -50.90 -21.50
C ILE A 315 -10.92 -52.04 -20.80
N LEU A 316 -11.25 -51.92 -19.50
CA LEU A 316 -12.04 -52.91 -18.76
C LEU A 316 -13.48 -53.02 -19.28
N THR A 317 -14.11 -51.90 -19.65
CA THR A 317 -15.48 -51.91 -20.18
C THR A 317 -15.54 -52.49 -21.60
N SER A 318 -14.48 -52.34 -22.41
CA SER A 318 -14.40 -52.95 -23.75
C SER A 318 -14.20 -54.47 -23.73
N LYS A 319 -13.52 -55.00 -22.70
CA LYS A 319 -13.30 -56.46 -22.54
C LYS A 319 -14.51 -57.21 -21.98
N MET A 320 -15.45 -56.52 -21.33
CA MET A 320 -16.69 -57.13 -20.82
C MET A 320 -17.83 -57.21 -21.85
N ASN A 321 -17.71 -56.54 -23.00
CA ASN A 321 -18.75 -56.55 -24.06
C ASN A 321 -18.40 -57.47 -25.25
N VAL A 322 -17.34 -58.28 -25.13
CA VAL A 322 -16.95 -59.28 -26.14
C VAL A 322 -16.66 -60.61 -25.44
N VAL A 323 -17.66 -61.14 -24.72
CA VAL A 323 -17.86 -62.57 -24.41
C VAL A 323 -19.35 -62.81 -24.33
#